data_AF-A0A1H5VLW9-F1
#
_entry.id   AF-A0A1H5VLW9-F1
#
_cell.length_a   1.000
_cell.length_b   1.000
_cell.length_c   1.000
_cell.angle_alpha   90.00
_cell.angle_beta   90.00
_cell.angle_gamma   90.00
#
_symmetry.space_group_name_H-M   'P 1'
#
loop_
_entity.id
_entity.type
_entity.pdbx_description
1 polymer ?
#
loop_
_entity_poly.entity_id
_entity_poly.type
_entity_poly.pdbx_seq_one_letter_code
_entity_poly.pdbx_strand_id
1 'polypeptide(L)'
;MKRVVSLLFVALFLNSCDDGNLIQEDISFEAVATQSCSTNNIIYKLKDKESLILEIPRSTFNNEPSLVGLPAIIDINSANRLVYRFYNGTISTANICETIPPITPTVTDQWTATAGKIQIFTTAVKTTNAKDNSTRITGYNHNIVFKNVTFAKNSGTQVYETFPFGDYVTTATALPFGFDQTVEKCSSSNQIYNYNSSESLTLDIDRTLIASAATPLNTPRTGLIGDTNNKLTYRLFSGLLTGSYFCNTTTPSTPVVSEEWNAVAGVSNLSGIVEVTTTAFGTGFKHTIVLKNVTMKKGSNDFKLGDSYIYGDLYTTN
;
A
#
# COMPACT_ATOMS: atom_id res chain seq x y z
N MET A 1 51.74 37.10 47.55
CA MET A 1 51.47 37.60 46.18
C MET A 1 51.54 36.51 45.10
N LYS A 2 52.53 35.59 45.10
CA LYS A 2 52.62 34.51 44.08
C LYS A 2 51.37 33.62 43.95
N ARG A 3 50.70 33.29 45.07
CA ARG A 3 49.48 32.44 45.07
C ARG A 3 48.24 33.15 44.50
N VAL A 4 48.17 34.48 44.61
CA VAL A 4 47.04 35.28 44.13
C VAL A 4 47.16 35.49 42.61
N VAL A 5 48.39 35.66 42.10
CA VAL A 5 48.65 35.78 40.66
C VAL A 5 48.35 34.47 39.92
N SER A 6 48.67 33.31 40.52
CA SER A 6 48.31 32.00 39.94
C SER A 6 46.81 31.75 39.87
N LEU A 7 46.03 32.22 40.86
CA LEU A 7 44.56 32.14 40.85
C LEU A 7 43.94 33.05 39.79
N LEU A 8 44.52 34.24 39.55
CA LEU A 8 44.08 35.14 38.49
C LEU A 8 44.36 34.57 37.09
N PHE A 9 45.48 33.86 36.93
CA PHE A 9 45.84 33.18 35.68
C PHE A 9 44.91 32.01 35.35
N VAL A 10 44.47 31.22 36.35
CA VAL A 10 43.52 30.13 36.16
C VAL A 10 42.10 30.65 35.85
N ALA A 11 41.70 31.78 36.44
CA ALA A 11 40.40 32.40 36.16
C ALA A 11 40.28 32.92 34.70
N LEU A 12 41.40 33.31 34.08
CA LEU A 12 41.45 33.74 32.67
C LEU A 12 41.27 32.58 31.67
N PHE A 13 41.60 31.34 32.05
CA PHE A 13 41.41 30.15 31.19
C PHE A 13 40.03 29.49 31.32
N LEU A 14 39.21 29.90 32.30
CA LEU A 14 37.86 29.35 32.51
C LEU A 14 36.76 30.12 31.74
N ASN A 15 37.13 31.14 30.97
CA ASN A 15 36.18 31.96 30.20
C ASN A 15 36.24 31.74 28.68
N SER A 16 36.90 30.68 28.20
CA SER A 16 37.04 30.39 26.76
C SER A 16 36.16 29.24 26.25
N CYS A 17 35.07 28.92 26.92
CA CYS A 17 33.96 28.20 26.27
C CYS A 17 32.96 29.26 25.76
N ASP A 18 33.35 30.00 24.74
CA ASP A 18 32.40 30.68 23.87
C ASP A 18 31.75 29.57 23.03
N ASP A 19 30.65 29.03 23.55
CA ASP A 19 29.80 28.06 22.86
C ASP A 19 29.10 28.84 21.74
N GLY A 20 29.87 29.10 20.68
CA GLY A 20 29.54 30.04 19.63
C GLY A 20 28.14 29.79 19.14
N ASN A 21 27.25 30.76 19.40
CA ASN A 21 25.82 30.77 19.17
C ASN A 21 25.37 29.78 18.07
N LEU A 22 25.12 28.52 18.45
CA LEU A 22 24.62 27.48 17.55
C LEU A 22 23.14 27.77 17.30
N ILE A 23 22.86 28.72 16.42
CA ILE A 23 21.50 28.94 15.93
C ILE A 23 21.15 27.75 15.04
N GLN A 24 20.43 26.79 15.61
CA GLN A 24 19.69 25.80 14.83
C GLN A 24 18.57 26.56 14.11
N GLU A 25 18.75 26.78 12.81
CA GLU A 25 17.65 27.26 11.98
C GLU A 25 16.61 26.14 11.89
N ASP A 26 15.36 26.45 12.22
CA ASP A 26 14.29 25.45 12.27
C ASP A 26 13.65 25.30 10.89
N ILE A 27 13.95 24.19 10.20
CA ILE A 27 13.32 23.84 8.93
C ILE A 27 11.96 23.22 9.23
N SER A 28 10.87 23.97 9.01
CA SER A 28 9.51 23.46 9.26
C SER A 28 8.63 23.44 8.00
N PHE A 29 8.26 22.23 7.60
CA PHE A 29 7.38 21.90 6.45
C PHE A 29 6.20 21.00 6.84
N GLU A 30 5.95 20.80 8.14
CA GLU A 30 4.93 19.85 8.62
C GLU A 30 3.52 20.19 8.13
N ALA A 31 3.16 21.48 8.12
CA ALA A 31 1.86 21.96 7.65
C ALA A 31 1.74 22.03 6.11
N VAL A 32 2.80 21.73 5.37
CA VAL A 32 2.82 21.78 3.90
C VAL A 32 2.51 20.40 3.34
N ALA A 33 1.57 20.31 2.41
CA ALA A 33 1.25 19.04 1.76
C ALA A 33 2.40 18.57 0.84
N THR A 34 2.66 17.27 0.84
CA THR A 34 3.61 16.64 -0.06
C THR A 34 3.07 16.59 -1.48
N GLN A 35 3.92 16.88 -2.46
CA GLN A 35 3.64 16.79 -3.89
C GLN A 35 4.68 15.90 -4.58
N SER A 36 4.38 15.42 -5.78
CA SER A 36 5.34 14.67 -6.60
C SER A 36 5.30 15.13 -8.04
N CYS A 37 6.45 15.03 -8.70
CA CYS A 37 6.56 15.27 -10.13
C CYS A 37 6.14 14.01 -10.89
N SER A 38 5.38 14.16 -11.97
CA SER A 38 4.83 13.03 -12.75
C SER A 38 5.85 12.35 -13.67
N THR A 39 6.94 13.02 -14.02
CA THR A 39 7.93 12.56 -15.03
C THR A 39 9.26 12.09 -14.45
N ASN A 40 9.49 12.26 -13.15
CA ASN A 40 10.77 11.92 -12.51
C ASN A 40 10.57 11.37 -11.08
N ASN A 41 11.69 11.16 -10.39
CA ASN A 41 11.77 10.56 -9.05
C ASN A 41 11.69 11.60 -7.91
N ILE A 42 11.13 12.78 -8.17
CA ILE A 42 11.09 13.88 -7.19
C ILE A 42 9.75 13.93 -6.47
N ILE A 43 9.83 13.94 -5.14
CA ILE A 43 8.78 14.27 -4.19
C ILE A 43 9.22 15.56 -3.48
N TYR A 44 8.32 16.51 -3.27
CA TYR A 44 8.70 17.83 -2.77
C TYR A 44 7.61 18.50 -1.96
N LYS A 45 8.02 19.54 -1.24
CA LYS A 45 7.15 20.50 -0.55
C LYS A 45 7.62 21.91 -0.87
N LEU A 46 6.66 22.82 -1.09
CA LEU A 46 6.93 24.23 -1.39
C LEU A 46 6.36 25.12 -0.29
N LYS A 47 7.15 26.08 0.17
CA LYS A 47 6.77 27.06 1.19
C LYS A 47 7.31 28.43 0.79
N ASP A 48 6.48 29.23 0.14
CA ASP A 48 6.81 30.55 -0.41
C ASP A 48 8.09 30.57 -1.27
N LYS A 49 9.25 30.88 -0.67
CA LYS A 49 10.57 30.96 -1.33
C LYS A 49 11.49 29.78 -1.00
N GLU A 50 10.96 28.72 -0.42
CA GLU A 50 11.71 27.58 0.09
C GLU A 50 11.13 26.28 -0.46
N SER A 51 11.99 25.34 -0.84
CA SER A 51 11.56 23.98 -1.23
C SER A 51 12.34 22.92 -0.48
N LEU A 52 11.62 21.90 -0.01
CA LEU A 52 12.19 20.67 0.49
C LEU A 52 11.97 19.57 -0.54
N ILE A 53 13.05 18.98 -1.05
CA ILE A 53 13.03 18.09 -2.22
C ILE A 53 13.65 16.75 -1.83
N LEU A 54 12.91 15.67 -2.02
CA LEU A 54 13.38 14.30 -1.94
C LEU A 54 13.41 13.69 -3.34
N GLU A 55 14.61 13.42 -3.84
CA GLU A 55 14.83 12.61 -5.03
C GLU A 55 15.09 11.17 -4.61
N ILE A 56 14.18 10.26 -4.95
CA ILE A 56 14.23 8.85 -4.55
C ILE A 56 13.52 7.98 -5.60
N PRO A 57 14.08 6.81 -5.99
CA PRO A 57 13.43 5.95 -6.98
C PRO A 57 11.99 5.60 -6.60
N ARG A 58 11.05 5.74 -7.53
CA ARG A 58 9.64 5.38 -7.27
C ARG A 58 9.46 3.92 -6.85
N SER A 59 10.32 3.03 -7.34
CA SER A 59 10.35 1.62 -6.96
C SER A 59 10.66 1.37 -5.49
N THR A 60 11.14 2.38 -4.75
CA THR A 60 11.36 2.30 -3.30
C THR A 60 10.02 2.31 -2.53
N PHE A 61 8.97 2.87 -3.11
CA PHE A 61 7.62 2.90 -2.52
C PHE A 61 6.84 1.64 -2.90
N ASN A 62 7.07 0.57 -2.14
CA ASN A 62 6.37 -0.68 -2.34
C ASN A 62 4.89 -0.56 -1.90
N ASN A 63 3.98 -1.06 -2.73
CA ASN A 63 2.54 -1.18 -2.47
C ASN A 63 2.24 -2.34 -1.50
N GLU A 64 2.93 -2.34 -0.37
CA GLU A 64 2.87 -3.38 0.66
C GLU A 64 2.93 -2.70 2.03
N PRO A 65 1.90 -2.86 2.88
CA PRO A 65 1.92 -2.30 4.23
C PRO A 65 3.12 -2.79 5.04
N SER A 66 3.76 -1.87 5.74
CA SER A 66 4.85 -2.17 6.65
C SER A 66 4.33 -2.97 7.85
N LEU A 67 5.14 -3.89 8.35
CA LEU A 67 4.87 -4.52 9.64
C LEU A 67 4.97 -3.47 10.75
N VAL A 68 4.14 -3.59 11.79
CA VAL A 68 4.09 -2.62 12.90
C VAL A 68 5.49 -2.44 13.51
N GLY A 69 5.95 -1.19 13.58
CA GLY A 69 7.26 -0.82 14.12
C GLY A 69 8.45 -1.13 13.21
N LEU A 70 8.22 -1.62 11.98
CA LEU A 70 9.27 -2.02 11.04
C LEU A 70 9.14 -1.23 9.72
N PRO A 71 9.51 0.06 9.70
CA PRO A 71 9.58 0.83 8.46
C PRO A 71 10.71 0.33 7.55
N ALA A 72 10.60 0.59 6.24
CA ALA A 72 11.73 0.43 5.34
C ALA A 72 12.80 1.48 5.67
N ILE A 73 14.07 1.06 5.73
CA ILE A 73 15.20 1.93 6.06
C ILE A 73 16.11 2.05 4.83
N ILE A 74 16.29 3.27 4.35
CA ILE A 74 17.11 3.59 3.18
C ILE A 74 18.18 4.60 3.58
N ASP A 75 19.38 4.46 3.03
CA ASP A 75 20.46 5.44 3.22
C ASP A 75 20.27 6.67 2.35
N ILE A 76 20.50 7.84 2.95
CA ILE A 76 20.77 9.05 2.17
C ILE A 76 22.10 8.86 1.44
N ASN A 77 22.09 8.99 0.12
CA ASN A 77 23.26 8.82 -0.74
C ASN A 77 23.02 9.51 -2.09
N SER A 78 23.82 9.20 -3.11
CA SER A 78 23.67 9.79 -4.45
C SER A 78 22.38 9.41 -5.17
N ALA A 79 21.75 8.28 -4.83
CA ALA A 79 20.49 7.82 -5.42
C ALA A 79 19.26 8.27 -4.62
N ASN A 80 19.41 8.51 -3.30
CA ASN A 80 18.34 8.97 -2.42
C ASN A 80 18.77 10.28 -1.74
N ARG A 81 18.37 11.40 -2.34
CA ARG A 81 18.89 12.72 -1.99
C ARG A 81 17.80 13.58 -1.38
N LEU A 82 18.09 14.15 -0.21
CA LEU A 82 17.27 15.21 0.40
C LEU A 82 17.98 16.54 0.22
N VAL A 83 17.27 17.52 -0.35
CA VAL A 83 17.81 18.84 -0.65
C VAL A 83 16.82 19.90 -0.15
N TYR A 84 17.33 20.86 0.59
CA TYR A 84 16.61 22.05 1.00
C TYR A 84 17.12 23.24 0.18
N ARG A 85 16.23 24.00 -0.48
CA ARG A 85 16.62 25.13 -1.36
C ARG A 85 15.88 26.39 -0.99
N PHE A 86 16.57 27.51 -1.16
CA PHE A 86 16.08 28.86 -0.96
C PHE A 86 16.12 29.61 -2.29
N TYR A 87 15.15 30.48 -2.51
CA TYR A 87 14.96 31.21 -3.75
C TYR A 87 14.79 32.71 -3.51
N ASN A 88 15.12 33.54 -4.51
CA ASN A 88 14.92 34.99 -4.42
C ASN A 88 13.47 35.46 -4.64
N GLY A 89 12.55 34.55 -4.91
CA GLY A 89 11.14 34.81 -5.15
C GLY A 89 10.30 33.57 -4.93
N THR A 90 8.98 33.73 -5.00
CA THR A 90 8.02 32.63 -4.78
C THR A 90 8.18 31.56 -5.85
N ILE A 91 8.20 30.29 -5.42
CA ILE A 91 8.35 29.13 -6.29
C ILE A 91 7.03 28.42 -6.58
N SER A 92 7.04 27.65 -7.67
CA SER A 92 5.93 26.81 -8.12
C SER A 92 6.41 25.41 -8.48
N THR A 93 5.47 24.50 -8.74
CA THR A 93 5.74 23.14 -9.25
C THR A 93 6.65 23.15 -10.48
N ALA A 94 6.49 24.13 -11.38
CA ALA A 94 7.29 24.20 -12.62
C ALA A 94 8.78 24.43 -12.34
N ASN A 95 9.13 25.08 -11.21
CA ASN A 95 10.53 25.28 -10.81
C ASN A 95 11.21 23.99 -10.33
N ILE A 96 10.42 22.96 -9.99
CA ILE A 96 10.93 21.68 -9.47
C ILE A 96 10.81 20.55 -10.50
N CYS A 97 9.70 20.47 -11.23
CA CYS A 97 9.34 19.28 -12.00
C CYS A 97 9.65 19.32 -13.49
N GLU A 98 9.87 20.50 -14.07
CA GLU A 98 10.09 20.62 -15.50
C GLU A 98 11.48 20.13 -15.92
N THR A 99 11.56 19.52 -17.10
CA THR A 99 12.86 19.15 -17.70
C THR A 99 13.72 20.38 -17.98
N ILE A 100 13.07 21.50 -18.31
CA ILE A 100 13.70 22.82 -18.46
C ILE A 100 13.00 23.76 -17.48
N PRO A 101 13.51 23.88 -16.23
CA PRO A 101 12.92 24.76 -15.24
C PRO A 101 12.99 26.24 -15.67
N PRO A 102 12.00 27.06 -15.28
CA PRO A 102 12.09 28.50 -15.45
C PRO A 102 13.34 29.07 -14.75
N ILE A 103 13.98 30.06 -15.39
CA ILE A 103 15.17 30.73 -14.83
C ILE A 103 14.87 31.64 -13.63
N THR A 104 13.59 31.91 -13.36
CA THR A 104 13.12 32.71 -12.21
C THR A 104 12.03 31.98 -11.42
N PRO A 105 12.02 32.09 -10.08
CA PRO A 105 13.06 32.70 -9.24
C PRO A 105 14.36 31.87 -9.24
N THR A 106 15.49 32.50 -8.90
CA THR A 106 16.81 31.85 -8.87
C THR A 106 17.11 31.31 -7.47
N VAL A 107 17.82 30.18 -7.40
CA VAL A 107 18.31 29.61 -6.14
C VAL A 107 19.34 30.56 -5.51
N THR A 108 19.12 30.93 -4.26
CA THR A 108 20.03 31.79 -3.47
C THR A 108 20.90 30.99 -2.50
N ASP A 109 20.39 29.85 -2.02
CA ASP A 109 21.16 28.91 -1.20
C ASP A 109 20.59 27.49 -1.35
N GLN A 110 21.41 26.47 -1.06
CA GLN A 110 21.03 25.06 -1.10
C GLN A 110 21.76 24.29 -0.01
N TRP A 111 21.00 23.56 0.81
CA TRP A 111 21.54 22.62 1.76
C TRP A 111 21.27 21.20 1.28
N THR A 112 22.33 20.39 1.16
CA THR A 112 22.22 18.99 0.72
C THR A 112 22.47 18.07 1.90
N ALA A 113 21.58 17.11 2.13
CA ALA A 113 21.80 16.09 3.14
C ALA A 113 22.99 15.21 2.73
N THR A 114 23.98 15.08 3.61
CA THR A 114 25.21 14.29 3.39
C THR A 114 25.23 12.99 4.20
N ALA A 115 24.37 12.88 5.22
CA ALA A 115 24.21 11.68 6.02
C ALA A 115 22.78 11.59 6.56
N GLY A 116 22.37 10.38 6.95
CA GLY A 116 21.07 10.10 7.57
C GLY A 116 20.38 8.89 6.94
N LYS A 117 19.27 8.50 7.56
CA LYS A 117 18.41 7.40 7.10
C LYS A 117 17.03 7.93 6.75
N ILE A 118 16.44 7.40 5.69
CA ILE A 118 15.04 7.59 5.30
C ILE A 118 14.26 6.40 5.85
N GLN A 119 13.29 6.67 6.72
CA GLN A 119 12.32 5.69 7.19
C GLN A 119 11.01 5.89 6.43
N ILE A 120 10.52 4.83 5.81
CA ILE A 120 9.24 4.82 5.09
C ILE A 120 8.33 3.80 5.75
N PHE A 121 7.22 4.27 6.32
CA PHE A 121 6.18 3.42 6.88
C PHE A 121 4.94 3.46 5.99
N THR A 122 4.61 2.32 5.38
CA THR A 122 3.51 2.21 4.43
C THR A 122 2.25 1.67 5.10
N THR A 123 1.11 2.31 4.86
CA THR A 123 -0.22 1.77 5.21
C THR A 123 -1.13 1.72 3.99
N ALA A 124 -2.00 0.72 3.91
CA ALA A 124 -3.01 0.66 2.85
C ALA A 124 -4.13 1.67 3.12
N VAL A 125 -4.46 2.47 2.11
CA VAL A 125 -5.64 3.34 2.12
C VAL A 125 -6.82 2.54 1.58
N LYS A 126 -7.87 2.41 2.39
CA LYS A 126 -9.07 1.64 2.04
C LYS A 126 -10.31 2.52 2.03
N THR A 127 -11.18 2.29 1.07
CA THR A 127 -12.57 2.78 1.11
C THR A 127 -13.48 1.69 1.62
N THR A 128 -14.52 2.07 2.37
CA THR A 128 -15.55 1.16 2.87
C THR A 128 -16.89 1.49 2.23
N ASN A 129 -17.57 0.47 1.71
CA ASN A 129 -18.96 0.59 1.29
C ASN A 129 -19.87 0.38 2.52
N ALA A 130 -20.60 1.43 2.91
CA ALA A 130 -21.46 1.38 4.10
C ALA A 130 -22.69 0.45 3.97
N LYS A 131 -23.06 0.02 2.75
CA LYS A 131 -24.23 -0.85 2.53
C LYS A 131 -23.95 -2.31 2.89
N ASP A 132 -22.75 -2.78 2.58
CA ASP A 132 -22.37 -4.19 2.69
C ASP A 132 -21.09 -4.41 3.51
N ASN A 133 -20.52 -3.33 4.07
CA ASN A 133 -19.27 -3.32 4.83
C ASN A 133 -18.08 -3.92 4.04
N SER A 134 -18.14 -3.93 2.71
CA SER A 134 -17.02 -4.30 1.87
C SER A 134 -15.96 -3.21 1.88
N THR A 135 -14.69 -3.60 1.73
CA THR A 135 -13.58 -2.66 1.62
C THR A 135 -12.82 -2.87 0.32
N ARG A 136 -12.19 -1.82 -0.19
CA ARG A 136 -11.30 -1.86 -1.35
C ARG A 136 -10.06 -1.02 -1.05
N ILE A 137 -8.88 -1.52 -1.41
CA ILE A 137 -7.65 -0.75 -1.35
C ILE A 137 -7.66 0.22 -2.53
N THR A 138 -7.57 1.52 -2.25
CA THR A 138 -7.54 2.57 -3.27
C THR A 138 -6.15 3.16 -3.46
N GLY A 139 -5.26 2.94 -2.51
CA GLY A 139 -3.91 3.47 -2.54
C GLY A 139 -3.07 3.06 -1.33
N TYR A 140 -1.91 3.69 -1.23
CA TYR A 140 -0.97 3.48 -0.15
C TYR A 140 -0.50 4.83 0.37
N ASN A 141 -0.52 5.00 1.69
CA ASN A 141 0.11 6.14 2.34
C ASN A 141 1.51 5.74 2.80
N HIS A 142 2.52 6.39 2.24
CA HIS A 142 3.91 6.24 2.62
C HIS A 142 4.30 7.41 3.54
N ASN A 143 4.35 7.17 4.84
CA ASN A 143 4.82 8.17 5.79
C ASN A 143 6.37 8.19 5.77
N ILE A 144 6.94 9.34 5.43
CA ILE A 144 8.39 9.51 5.25
C ILE A 144 8.96 10.33 6.42
N VAL A 145 9.92 9.75 7.12
CA VAL A 145 10.63 10.39 8.23
C VAL A 145 12.14 10.18 8.07
N PHE A 146 12.92 11.25 8.16
CA PHE A 146 14.37 11.15 8.17
C PHE A 146 14.88 11.01 9.61
N LYS A 147 15.90 10.17 9.80
CA LYS A 147 16.58 9.95 11.08
C LYS A 147 18.06 10.30 10.98
N ASN A 148 18.55 11.04 11.98
CA ASN A 148 19.95 11.50 12.08
C ASN A 148 20.43 12.15 10.78
N VAL A 149 19.62 13.03 10.21
CA VAL A 149 19.94 13.71 8.96
C VAL A 149 20.90 14.86 9.21
N THR A 150 21.93 14.96 8.38
CA THR A 150 22.92 16.05 8.41
C THR A 150 22.89 16.77 7.08
N PHE A 151 22.51 18.04 7.09
CA PHE A 151 22.59 18.95 5.96
C PHE A 151 23.95 19.67 5.96
N ALA A 152 24.60 19.72 4.79
CA ALA A 152 25.73 20.60 4.55
C ALA A 152 25.21 21.98 4.12
N LYS A 153 25.66 23.03 4.82
CA LYS A 153 25.39 24.43 4.52
C LYS A 153 26.63 25.07 3.88
N ASN A 154 26.51 26.30 3.37
CA ASN A 154 27.68 27.06 2.92
C ASN A 154 28.70 27.30 4.06
N SER A 155 28.19 27.40 5.30
CA SER A 155 29.00 27.48 6.51
C SER A 155 28.51 26.46 7.53
N GLY A 156 29.27 25.38 7.71
CA GLY A 156 29.01 24.34 8.69
C GLY A 156 27.92 23.34 8.28
N THR A 157 27.34 22.68 9.27
CA THR A 157 26.31 21.64 9.10
C THR A 157 25.09 21.94 9.95
N GLN A 158 23.97 21.30 9.62
CA GLN A 158 22.74 21.31 10.40
C GLN A 158 22.29 19.86 10.59
N VAL A 159 22.04 19.45 11.84
CA VAL A 159 21.67 18.06 12.17
C VAL A 159 20.26 18.02 12.75
N TYR A 160 19.50 16.99 12.39
CA TYR A 160 18.23 16.64 13.04
C TYR A 160 18.20 15.14 13.36
N GLU A 161 17.93 14.80 14.62
CA GLU A 161 17.74 13.40 15.03
C GLU A 161 16.50 12.80 14.36
N THR A 162 15.40 13.56 14.32
CA THR A 162 14.17 13.19 13.63
C THR A 162 13.68 14.38 12.82
N PHE A 163 13.42 14.16 11.54
CA PHE A 163 12.96 15.18 10.63
C PHE A 163 11.79 14.63 9.79
N PRO A 164 10.53 14.94 10.16
CA PRO A 164 9.36 14.43 9.46
C PRO A 164 9.22 15.13 8.11
N PHE A 165 9.20 14.33 7.04
CA PHE A 165 8.94 14.86 5.70
C PHE A 165 7.46 14.90 5.42
N GLY A 166 6.71 13.86 5.77
CA GLY A 166 5.26 13.80 5.63
C GLY A 166 4.80 12.61 4.79
N ASP A 167 3.52 12.65 4.44
CA ASP A 167 2.84 11.55 3.74
C ASP A 167 2.97 11.70 2.22
N TYR A 168 3.28 10.59 1.54
CA TYR A 168 3.25 10.48 0.08
C TYR A 168 2.26 9.38 -0.30
N VAL A 169 1.20 9.74 -1.02
CA VAL A 169 0.12 8.81 -1.37
C VAL A 169 0.27 8.33 -2.81
N THR A 170 0.24 7.01 -3.01
CA THR A 170 0.21 6.37 -4.33
C THR A 170 -1.11 5.64 -4.55
N THR A 171 -1.49 5.41 -5.81
CA THR A 171 -2.71 4.66 -6.17
C THR A 171 -2.45 3.17 -6.23
N ALA A 172 -3.43 2.37 -5.82
CA ALA A 172 -3.38 0.92 -5.95
C ALA A 172 -3.88 0.44 -7.31
N THR A 173 -3.49 -0.77 -7.70
CA THR A 173 -4.10 -1.47 -8.84
C THR A 173 -5.58 -1.71 -8.54
N ALA A 174 -6.47 -1.22 -9.41
CA ALA A 174 -7.90 -1.44 -9.26
C ALA A 174 -8.24 -2.93 -9.44
N LEU A 175 -9.04 -3.47 -8.53
CA LEU A 175 -9.61 -4.82 -8.61
C LEU A 175 -11.10 -4.68 -8.95
N PRO A 176 -11.54 -4.94 -10.20
CA PRO A 176 -12.87 -4.56 -10.65
C PRO A 176 -14.00 -5.32 -9.96
N PHE A 177 -13.85 -6.63 -9.71
CA PHE A 177 -14.93 -7.50 -9.21
C PHE A 177 -16.20 -7.44 -10.08
N GLY A 178 -16.03 -7.34 -11.41
CA GLY A 178 -17.10 -7.23 -12.40
C GLY A 178 -17.63 -8.59 -12.84
N PHE A 179 -18.05 -9.44 -11.89
CA PHE A 179 -18.60 -10.76 -12.15
C PHE A 179 -20.12 -10.72 -12.35
N ASP A 180 -20.64 -11.57 -13.24
CA ASP A 180 -22.06 -11.63 -13.60
C ASP A 180 -22.92 -12.46 -12.62
N GLN A 181 -22.30 -13.02 -11.57
CA GLN A 181 -22.92 -13.91 -10.57
C GLN A 181 -23.49 -15.22 -11.16
N THR A 182 -23.03 -15.62 -12.34
CA THR A 182 -23.25 -16.97 -12.89
C THR A 182 -21.94 -17.75 -12.77
N VAL A 183 -21.99 -18.93 -12.16
CA VAL A 183 -20.77 -19.72 -11.95
C VAL A 183 -20.81 -21.02 -12.73
N GLU A 184 -19.65 -21.42 -13.21
CA GLU A 184 -19.43 -22.70 -13.88
C GLU A 184 -18.64 -23.63 -12.95
N LYS A 185 -18.81 -24.93 -13.11
CA LYS A 185 -18.07 -25.93 -12.34
C LYS A 185 -17.33 -26.88 -13.28
N CYS A 186 -16.05 -27.10 -12.99
CA CYS A 186 -15.27 -28.11 -13.68
C CYS A 186 -15.84 -29.52 -13.47
N SER A 187 -15.92 -30.30 -14.54
CA SER A 187 -16.35 -31.71 -14.49
C SER A 187 -15.29 -32.62 -13.84
N SER A 188 -14.02 -32.31 -14.05
CA SER A 188 -12.86 -33.05 -13.56
C SER A 188 -12.48 -32.74 -12.11
N SER A 189 -12.99 -31.65 -11.53
CA SER A 189 -12.60 -31.18 -10.19
C SER A 189 -13.78 -30.57 -9.42
N ASN A 190 -13.51 -29.97 -8.25
CA ASN A 190 -14.48 -29.19 -7.49
C ASN A 190 -14.33 -27.70 -7.68
N GLN A 191 -13.51 -27.29 -8.62
CA GLN A 191 -13.35 -25.89 -8.92
C GLN A 191 -14.64 -25.36 -9.53
N ILE A 192 -15.20 -24.37 -8.85
CA ILE A 192 -16.21 -23.46 -9.38
C ILE A 192 -15.48 -22.19 -9.79
N TYR A 193 -15.88 -21.57 -10.89
CA TYR A 193 -15.26 -20.34 -11.38
C TYR A 193 -16.30 -19.36 -11.92
N ASN A 194 -16.00 -18.07 -11.75
CA ASN A 194 -16.61 -16.96 -12.48
C ASN A 194 -15.45 -16.12 -13.05
N TYR A 195 -15.61 -15.60 -14.27
CA TYR A 195 -14.59 -14.83 -14.93
C TYR A 195 -15.18 -13.87 -15.95
N ASN A 196 -14.42 -12.82 -16.27
CA ASN A 196 -14.62 -12.00 -17.46
C ASN A 196 -13.33 -11.96 -18.26
N SER A 197 -13.19 -11.04 -19.21
CA SER A 197 -12.00 -10.96 -20.08
C SER A 197 -10.68 -10.64 -19.35
N SER A 198 -10.71 -10.20 -18.09
CA SER A 198 -9.54 -9.70 -17.35
C SER A 198 -9.37 -10.21 -15.93
N GLU A 199 -10.39 -10.83 -15.32
CA GLU A 199 -10.31 -11.32 -13.94
C GLU A 199 -11.06 -12.63 -13.75
N SER A 200 -10.67 -13.39 -12.72
CA SER A 200 -11.35 -14.62 -12.31
C SER A 200 -11.52 -14.68 -10.79
N LEU A 201 -12.60 -15.29 -10.33
CA LEU A 201 -12.81 -15.70 -8.96
C LEU A 201 -13.14 -17.19 -8.93
N THR A 202 -12.24 -17.99 -8.38
CA THR A 202 -12.36 -19.45 -8.33
C THR A 202 -12.56 -19.93 -6.89
N LEU A 203 -13.44 -20.90 -6.70
CA LEU A 203 -13.72 -21.56 -5.43
C LEU A 203 -13.52 -23.07 -5.57
N ASP A 204 -12.50 -23.63 -4.94
CA ASP A 204 -12.32 -25.08 -4.83
C ASP A 204 -13.21 -25.61 -3.69
N ILE A 205 -14.49 -25.85 -4.00
CA ILE A 205 -15.53 -26.08 -2.99
C ILE A 205 -15.51 -27.50 -2.40
N ASP A 206 -15.90 -27.64 -1.14
CA ASP A 206 -16.30 -28.92 -0.58
C ASP A 206 -17.56 -29.45 -1.30
N ARG A 207 -17.47 -30.66 -1.87
CA ARG A 207 -18.58 -31.33 -2.58
C ARG A 207 -19.82 -31.48 -1.73
N THR A 208 -19.69 -31.60 -0.42
CA THR A 208 -20.84 -31.78 0.48
C THR A 208 -21.77 -30.56 0.50
N LEU A 209 -21.26 -29.37 0.18
CA LEU A 209 -22.05 -28.13 0.14
C LEU A 209 -22.97 -28.07 -1.09
N ILE A 210 -22.60 -28.73 -2.18
CA ILE A 210 -23.34 -28.79 -3.45
C ILE A 210 -24.08 -30.12 -3.64
N ALA A 211 -24.51 -30.75 -2.55
CA ALA A 211 -25.29 -31.99 -2.63
C ALA A 211 -26.61 -31.79 -3.40
N SER A 212 -26.97 -32.80 -4.20
CA SER A 212 -28.20 -32.90 -5.02
C SER A 212 -29.46 -33.12 -4.15
N ALA A 213 -29.69 -32.21 -3.21
CA ALA A 213 -30.86 -32.18 -2.35
C ALA A 213 -31.17 -30.74 -1.96
N ALA A 214 -32.46 -30.38 -1.98
CA ALA A 214 -32.89 -29.05 -1.55
C ALA A 214 -32.56 -28.84 -0.06
N THR A 215 -32.13 -27.63 0.28
CA THR A 215 -31.93 -27.23 1.68
C THR A 215 -33.27 -26.79 2.28
N PRO A 216 -33.54 -27.08 3.57
CA PRO A 216 -34.70 -26.50 4.25
C PRO A 216 -34.65 -24.96 4.23
N LEU A 217 -35.82 -24.34 4.38
CA LEU A 217 -35.94 -22.88 4.41
C LEU A 217 -35.00 -22.29 5.47
N ASN A 218 -34.25 -21.25 5.10
CA ASN A 218 -33.28 -20.54 5.95
C ASN A 218 -32.22 -21.44 6.61
N THR A 219 -31.97 -22.62 6.03
CA THR A 219 -30.99 -23.57 6.56
C THR A 219 -29.97 -23.95 5.46
N PRO A 220 -29.17 -22.98 4.97
CA PRO A 220 -28.16 -23.26 3.95
C PRO A 220 -27.10 -24.23 4.49
N ARG A 221 -26.43 -24.95 3.58
CA ARG A 221 -25.21 -25.68 3.95
C ARG A 221 -24.08 -24.69 4.14
N THR A 222 -23.29 -24.88 5.19
CA THR A 222 -22.20 -23.98 5.54
C THR A 222 -20.86 -24.70 5.55
N GLY A 223 -19.84 -24.08 4.97
CA GLY A 223 -18.45 -24.48 5.11
C GLY A 223 -17.56 -23.29 5.43
N LEU A 224 -16.35 -23.55 5.93
CA LEU A 224 -15.34 -22.50 6.14
C LEU A 224 -14.38 -22.44 4.97
N ILE A 225 -14.02 -21.22 4.56
CA ILE A 225 -12.88 -20.96 3.69
C ILE A 225 -11.62 -21.53 4.35
N GLY A 226 -10.79 -22.21 3.56
CA GLY A 226 -9.51 -22.72 4.00
C GLY A 226 -8.48 -22.74 2.87
N ASP A 227 -7.28 -23.24 3.17
CA ASP A 227 -6.16 -23.23 2.23
C ASP A 227 -6.27 -24.32 1.15
N THR A 228 -7.10 -25.33 1.37
CA THR A 228 -7.28 -26.48 0.46
C THR A 228 -8.75 -26.76 0.17
N ASN A 229 -9.59 -26.82 1.21
CA ASN A 229 -11.04 -26.95 1.06
C ASN A 229 -11.70 -25.58 1.11
N ASN A 230 -12.69 -25.36 0.24
CA ASN A 230 -13.34 -24.07 0.05
C ASN A 230 -12.31 -22.95 -0.21
N LYS A 231 -11.26 -23.26 -0.96
CA LYS A 231 -10.20 -22.29 -1.27
C LYS A 231 -10.72 -21.29 -2.28
N LEU A 232 -10.80 -20.02 -1.87
CA LEU A 232 -11.22 -18.93 -2.75
C LEU A 232 -10.01 -18.13 -3.23
N THR A 233 -9.87 -18.01 -4.55
CA THR A 233 -8.76 -17.30 -5.19
C THR A 233 -9.31 -16.28 -6.18
N TYR A 234 -8.89 -15.02 -6.05
CA TYR A 234 -9.10 -13.99 -7.06
C TYR A 234 -7.82 -13.81 -7.87
N ARG A 235 -7.94 -13.66 -9.19
CA ARG A 235 -6.83 -13.32 -10.08
C ARG A 235 -7.22 -12.19 -11.04
N LEU A 236 -6.29 -11.26 -11.24
CA LEU A 236 -6.32 -10.28 -12.33
C LEU A 236 -5.28 -10.68 -13.37
N PHE A 237 -5.59 -10.48 -14.64
CA PHE A 237 -4.75 -10.89 -15.76
C PHE A 237 -4.34 -9.68 -16.60
N SER A 238 -3.13 -9.71 -17.14
CA SER A 238 -2.62 -8.69 -18.08
C SER A 238 -2.92 -9.01 -19.56
N GLY A 239 -3.59 -10.14 -19.83
CA GLY A 239 -4.01 -10.56 -21.16
C GLY A 239 -5.44 -11.11 -21.15
N LEU A 240 -5.95 -11.43 -22.34
CA LEU A 240 -7.32 -11.93 -22.51
C LEU A 240 -7.50 -13.27 -21.81
N LEU A 241 -8.39 -13.29 -20.82
CA LEU A 241 -8.86 -14.50 -20.16
C LEU A 241 -10.05 -15.10 -20.90
N THR A 242 -10.03 -16.42 -21.08
CA THR A 242 -11.13 -17.19 -21.69
C THR A 242 -11.40 -18.45 -20.87
N GLY A 243 -12.53 -19.11 -21.12
CA GLY A 243 -12.94 -20.32 -20.40
C GLY A 243 -11.93 -21.48 -20.46
N SER A 244 -11.07 -21.54 -21.49
CA SER A 244 -10.04 -22.58 -21.60
C SER A 244 -8.95 -22.49 -20.53
N TYR A 245 -8.90 -21.40 -19.76
CA TYR A 245 -7.96 -21.26 -18.65
C TYR A 245 -8.29 -22.21 -17.48
N PHE A 246 -9.57 -22.55 -17.31
CA PHE A 246 -10.07 -23.34 -16.19
C PHE A 246 -10.11 -24.84 -16.51
N CYS A 247 -10.29 -25.66 -15.47
CA CYS A 247 -10.50 -27.11 -15.59
C CYS A 247 -9.34 -27.92 -16.18
N ASN A 248 -8.15 -27.31 -16.26
CA ASN A 248 -6.92 -27.98 -16.66
C ASN A 248 -6.30 -28.75 -15.48
N THR A 249 -5.55 -29.81 -15.78
CA THR A 249 -4.79 -30.57 -14.77
C THR A 249 -3.66 -29.73 -14.15
N THR A 250 -3.16 -28.74 -14.88
CA THR A 250 -2.20 -27.75 -14.41
C THR A 250 -2.70 -26.35 -14.76
N THR A 251 -2.47 -25.38 -13.88
CA THR A 251 -2.82 -23.98 -14.12
C THR A 251 -2.04 -23.45 -15.32
N PRO A 252 -2.70 -22.95 -16.38
CA PRO A 252 -2.00 -22.37 -17.52
C PRO A 252 -1.16 -21.15 -17.12
N SER A 253 0.00 -20.97 -17.76
CA SER A 253 0.85 -19.78 -17.57
C SER A 253 0.40 -18.57 -18.41
N THR A 254 -0.56 -18.76 -19.32
CA THR A 254 -1.10 -17.72 -20.21
C THR A 254 -2.63 -17.71 -20.09
N PRO A 255 -3.27 -16.53 -19.93
CA PRO A 255 -2.66 -15.21 -19.79
C PRO A 255 -1.88 -15.06 -18.47
N VAL A 256 -0.96 -14.08 -18.44
CA VAL A 256 -0.13 -13.80 -17.26
C VAL A 256 -1.00 -13.21 -16.15
N VAL A 257 -0.87 -13.76 -14.95
CA VAL A 257 -1.50 -13.24 -13.73
C VAL A 257 -0.73 -12.01 -13.25
N SER A 258 -1.39 -10.86 -13.19
CA SER A 258 -0.83 -9.62 -12.65
C SER A 258 -1.07 -9.47 -11.16
N GLU A 259 -2.21 -9.97 -10.66
CA GLU A 259 -2.57 -9.97 -9.24
C GLU A 259 -3.14 -11.34 -8.87
N GLU A 260 -2.74 -11.87 -7.71
CA GLU A 260 -3.37 -13.04 -7.10
C GLU A 260 -3.65 -12.75 -5.64
N TRP A 261 -4.89 -13.01 -5.22
CA TRP A 261 -5.36 -12.79 -3.86
C TRP A 261 -6.05 -14.05 -3.38
N ASN A 262 -5.62 -14.56 -2.23
CA ASN A 262 -6.19 -15.74 -1.61
C ASN A 262 -7.04 -15.33 -0.41
N ALA A 263 -8.19 -15.95 -0.23
CA ALA A 263 -9.02 -15.68 0.93
C ALA A 263 -8.35 -16.17 2.22
N VAL A 264 -8.50 -15.41 3.30
CA VAL A 264 -8.06 -15.77 4.65
C VAL A 264 -8.95 -16.89 5.18
N ALA A 265 -8.34 -17.87 5.87
CA ALA A 265 -9.06 -18.96 6.51
C ALA A 265 -10.19 -18.45 7.42
N GLY A 266 -11.35 -19.09 7.30
CA GLY A 266 -12.54 -18.73 8.06
C GLY A 266 -12.46 -19.13 9.52
N VAL A 267 -13.20 -18.40 10.35
CA VAL A 267 -13.41 -18.72 11.76
C VAL A 267 -14.89 -19.03 11.96
N SER A 268 -15.18 -20.18 12.57
CA SER A 268 -16.55 -20.67 12.78
C SER A 268 -17.46 -19.59 13.37
N ASN A 269 -18.63 -19.40 12.76
CA ASN A 269 -19.65 -18.41 13.12
C ASN A 269 -19.19 -16.94 13.11
N LEU A 270 -18.02 -16.63 12.55
CA LEU A 270 -17.45 -15.29 12.58
C LEU A 270 -17.08 -14.78 11.18
N SER A 271 -16.22 -15.49 10.46
CA SER A 271 -15.64 -15.02 9.20
C SER A 271 -15.35 -16.15 8.22
N GLY A 272 -15.23 -15.81 6.94
CA GLY A 272 -14.84 -16.76 5.90
C GLY A 272 -15.78 -17.95 5.79
N ILE A 273 -17.10 -17.70 5.70
CA ILE A 273 -18.10 -18.76 5.60
C ILE A 273 -18.61 -18.82 4.15
N VAL A 274 -18.69 -20.02 3.60
CA VAL A 274 -19.40 -20.33 2.36
C VAL A 274 -20.79 -20.84 2.73
N GLU A 275 -21.83 -20.15 2.30
CA GLU A 275 -23.23 -20.56 2.42
C GLU A 275 -23.75 -21.02 1.06
N VAL A 276 -24.35 -22.21 1.02
CA VAL A 276 -24.98 -22.76 -0.17
C VAL A 276 -26.45 -23.07 0.10
N THR A 277 -27.33 -22.35 -0.59
CA THR A 277 -28.77 -22.65 -0.61
C THR A 277 -29.08 -23.45 -1.85
N THR A 278 -29.69 -24.63 -1.69
CA THR A 278 -30.08 -25.48 -2.83
C THR A 278 -31.59 -25.50 -2.99
N THR A 279 -32.06 -25.27 -4.22
CA THR A 279 -33.47 -25.40 -4.60
C THR A 279 -33.62 -26.33 -5.80
N ALA A 280 -34.77 -27.00 -5.93
CA ALA A 280 -35.06 -27.80 -7.12
C ALA A 280 -35.24 -26.87 -8.34
N PHE A 281 -34.68 -27.25 -9.48
CA PHE A 281 -34.74 -26.46 -10.71
C PHE A 281 -34.78 -27.40 -11.93
N GLY A 282 -35.92 -27.45 -12.63
CA GLY A 282 -36.12 -28.39 -13.73
C GLY A 282 -35.90 -29.84 -13.29
N THR A 283 -35.01 -30.56 -13.97
CA THR A 283 -34.60 -31.94 -13.64
C THR A 283 -33.35 -32.01 -12.75
N GLY A 284 -32.96 -30.91 -12.12
CA GLY A 284 -31.76 -30.84 -11.29
C GLY A 284 -31.90 -29.81 -10.18
N PHE A 285 -30.79 -29.13 -9.85
CA PHE A 285 -30.72 -28.21 -8.72
C PHE A 285 -30.07 -26.88 -9.09
N LYS A 286 -30.57 -25.82 -8.45
CA LYS A 286 -29.93 -24.51 -8.40
C LYS A 286 -29.28 -24.35 -7.04
N HIS A 287 -27.98 -24.08 -7.02
CA HIS A 287 -27.20 -23.77 -5.83
C HIS A 287 -26.82 -22.29 -5.83
N THR A 288 -27.35 -21.51 -4.91
CA THR A 288 -26.95 -20.12 -4.70
C THR A 288 -25.83 -20.09 -3.67
N ILE A 289 -24.64 -19.63 -4.08
CA ILE A 289 -23.42 -19.58 -3.26
C ILE A 289 -23.20 -18.16 -2.78
N VAL A 290 -23.12 -17.99 -1.46
CA VAL A 290 -22.87 -16.71 -0.79
C VAL A 290 -21.65 -16.82 0.10
N LEU A 291 -20.78 -15.83 0.01
CA LEU A 291 -19.57 -15.69 0.80
C LEU A 291 -19.82 -14.68 1.92
N LYS A 292 -19.67 -15.10 3.18
CA LYS A 292 -19.95 -14.28 4.36
C LYS A 292 -18.65 -13.88 5.03
N ASN A 293 -18.48 -12.57 5.25
CA ASN A 293 -17.33 -12.01 5.97
C ASN A 293 -15.98 -12.54 5.45
N VAL A 294 -15.83 -12.64 4.13
CA VAL A 294 -14.59 -13.09 3.50
C VAL A 294 -13.61 -11.93 3.36
N THR A 295 -12.37 -12.16 3.80
CA THR A 295 -11.24 -11.26 3.60
C THR A 295 -10.29 -11.87 2.58
N MET A 296 -9.95 -11.11 1.53
CA MET A 296 -8.94 -11.46 0.54
C MET A 296 -7.59 -10.90 0.97
N LYS A 297 -6.50 -11.64 0.73
CA LYS A 297 -5.14 -11.27 1.16
C LYS A 297 -4.10 -11.51 0.05
N LYS A 298 -3.14 -10.58 -0.05
CA LYS A 298 -1.91 -10.68 -0.86
C LYS A 298 -0.76 -10.05 -0.09
N GLY A 299 0.22 -10.83 0.36
CA GLY A 299 1.27 -10.31 1.26
C GLY A 299 0.67 -9.82 2.58
N SER A 300 0.99 -8.59 2.97
CA SER A 300 0.39 -7.86 4.11
C SER A 300 -0.84 -7.03 3.71
N ASN A 301 -1.20 -6.99 2.42
CA ASN A 301 -2.42 -6.37 1.95
C ASN A 301 -3.65 -7.25 2.20
N ASP A 302 -4.76 -6.61 2.55
CA ASP A 302 -6.05 -7.27 2.69
C ASP A 302 -7.23 -6.36 2.34
N PHE A 303 -8.35 -6.94 1.93
CA PHE A 303 -9.64 -6.26 1.83
C PHE A 303 -10.81 -7.22 2.05
N LYS A 304 -11.97 -6.68 2.46
CA LYS A 304 -13.18 -7.45 2.77
C LYS A 304 -14.14 -7.46 1.59
N LEU A 305 -14.64 -8.63 1.19
CA LEU A 305 -15.66 -8.74 0.13
C LEU A 305 -17.02 -8.17 0.56
N GLY A 306 -17.23 -8.05 1.88
CA GLY A 306 -18.45 -7.57 2.52
C GLY A 306 -18.95 -8.56 3.57
N ASP A 307 -20.04 -8.20 4.25
CA ASP A 307 -20.76 -9.08 5.17
C ASP A 307 -21.49 -10.21 4.42
N SER A 308 -21.86 -9.94 3.17
CA SER A 308 -22.52 -10.88 2.27
C SER A 308 -22.14 -10.56 0.83
N TYR A 309 -21.42 -11.47 0.19
CA TYR A 309 -21.04 -11.36 -1.22
C TYR A 309 -21.65 -12.54 -1.98
N ILE A 310 -22.50 -12.25 -2.97
CA ILE A 310 -23.09 -13.29 -3.82
C ILE A 310 -21.99 -13.73 -4.80
N TYR A 311 -21.51 -14.95 -4.64
CA TYR A 311 -20.55 -15.51 -5.58
C TYR A 311 -21.23 -15.89 -6.90
N GLY A 312 -22.40 -16.51 -6.78
CA GLY A 312 -23.29 -16.72 -7.90
C GLY A 312 -24.13 -17.99 -7.79
N ASP A 313 -24.86 -18.24 -8.87
CA ASP A 313 -25.73 -19.40 -9.02
C ASP A 313 -25.06 -20.50 -9.87
N LEU A 314 -24.99 -21.71 -9.32
CA LEU A 314 -24.55 -22.93 -10.01
C LEU A 314 -25.75 -23.82 -10.31
N TYR A 315 -25.81 -24.34 -11.54
CA TYR A 315 -26.84 -25.31 -11.95
C TYR A 315 -26.22 -26.69 -12.12
N THR A 316 -26.84 -27.70 -11.53
CA THR A 316 -26.42 -29.11 -11.63
C THR A 316 -27.59 -29.98 -12.07
N THR A 317 -27.30 -31.09 -12.72
CA THR A 317 -28.29 -32.14 -13.02
C THR A 317 -28.38 -33.14 -11.87
N ASN A 318 -29.49 -33.88 -11.78
CA ASN A 318 -29.64 -35.03 -10.87
C ASN A 318 -28.52 -36.06 -11.05
#